data_AF-A0A7C1SBD9-F1
#
_entry.id   AF-A0A7C1SBD9-F1
#
_cell.length_a   1.000
_cell.length_b   1.000
_cell.length_c   1.000
_cell.angle_alpha   90.00
_cell.angle_beta   90.00
_cell.angle_gamma   90.00
#
_symmetry.space_group_name_H-M   'P 1'
#
loop_
_entity.id
_entity.type
_entity.pdbx_description
1 polymer ?
#
loop_
_entity_poly.entity_id
_entity_poly.type
_entity_poly.pdbx_seq_one_letter_code
_entity_poly.pdbx_strand_id
1 'polypeptide(L)' 'MKVITKKRSTVILFSIYENGSLRKVNKADFKSSKVYLIDDFKTVYLWFGSNSSKKKKDFAMKRANELNKKKK' A
#
# COMPACT_ATOMS: atom_id res chain seq x y z
N MET A 1 -16.13 18.44 29.45
CA MET A 1 -16.41 17.98 28.06
C MET A 1 -15.15 17.33 27.49
N LYS A 2 -15.20 16.06 27.09
CA LYS A 2 -14.07 15.36 26.45
C LYS A 2 -14.29 15.46 24.94
N VAL A 3 -13.48 16.27 24.25
CA VAL A 3 -13.53 16.34 22.78
C VAL A 3 -12.97 15.03 22.26
N ILE A 4 -13.83 14.12 21.82
CA ILE A 4 -13.42 12.88 21.17
C ILE A 4 -13.09 13.23 19.71
N THR A 5 -11.86 13.64 19.44
CA THR A 5 -11.38 13.77 18.06
C THR A 5 -11.32 12.39 17.44
N LYS A 6 -12.30 12.04 16.59
CA LYS A 6 -12.29 10.82 15.78
C LYS A 6 -11.01 10.83 14.93
N LYS A 7 -10.07 9.93 15.24
CA LYS A 7 -8.78 9.82 14.54
C LYS A 7 -9.09 9.68 13.04
N ARG A 8 -8.76 10.70 12.23
CA ARG A 8 -9.02 10.66 10.79
C ARG A 8 -8.25 9.47 10.22
N SER A 9 -8.97 8.53 9.61
CA SER A 9 -8.37 7.42 8.88
C SER A 9 -7.41 8.01 7.85
N THR A 10 -6.12 7.84 8.08
CA THR A 10 -5.08 8.46 7.26
C THR A 10 -4.71 7.46 6.17
N VAL A 11 -4.71 7.91 4.92
CA VAL A 11 -4.23 7.13 3.78
C VAL A 11 -2.78 6.71 4.04
N ILE A 12 -2.47 5.43 3.86
CA ILE A 12 -1.12 4.90 4.04
C ILE A 12 -0.58 4.43 2.70
N LEU A 13 0.58 4.96 2.32
CA LEU A 13 1.31 4.58 1.11
C LEU A 13 2.50 3.68 1.48
N PHE A 14 2.59 2.53 0.83
CA PHE A 14 3.69 1.58 0.98
C PHE A 14 4.43 1.37 -0.34
N SER A 15 5.76 1.34 -0.29
CA SER A 15 6.61 0.84 -1.37
C SER A 15 6.94 -0.64 -1.14
N ILE A 16 6.92 -1.43 -2.20
CA ILE A 16 7.17 -2.87 -2.17
C ILE A 16 8.57 -3.18 -2.69
N TYR A 17 9.33 -3.96 -1.93
CA TYR A 17 10.71 -4.36 -2.26
C TYR A 17 10.78 -5.81 -2.76
N GLU A 18 11.91 -6.19 -3.36
CA GLU A 18 12.10 -7.52 -3.98
C GLU A 18 12.04 -8.69 -2.97
N ASN A 19 12.22 -8.41 -1.69
CA ASN A 19 12.04 -9.38 -0.60
C ASN A 19 10.59 -9.46 -0.09
N GLY A 20 9.65 -8.72 -0.71
CA GLY A 20 8.25 -8.68 -0.31
C GLY A 20 7.96 -7.85 0.95
N SER A 21 8.94 -7.09 1.43
CA SER A 21 8.73 -6.12 2.53
C SER A 21 7.96 -4.89 2.04
N LEU A 22 7.04 -4.42 2.88
CA LEU A 22 6.33 -3.17 2.72
C LEU A 22 7.02 -2.11 3.56
N ARG A 23 7.42 -0.98 2.97
CA ARG A 23 7.87 0.18 3.73
C ARG A 23 6.93 1.34 3.52
N LYS A 24 6.45 1.93 4.62
CA LYS A 24 5.66 3.16 4.56
C LYS A 24 6.53 4.27 3.98
N VAL A 25 6.00 5.02 3.03
CA VAL A 25 6.67 6.17 2.41
C VAL A 25 5.74 7.36 2.40
N ASN A 26 6.31 8.57 2.44
CA ASN A 26 5.52 9.81 2.49
C ASN A 26 5.07 10.27 1.10
N LYS A 27 5.78 9.87 0.04
CA LYS A 27 5.51 10.26 -1.35
C LYS A 27 5.92 9.14 -2.32
N ALA A 28 5.16 8.97 -3.40
CA ALA A 28 5.55 8.14 -4.53
C ALA A 28 6.38 8.96 -5.53
N ASP A 29 7.50 8.41 -6.01
CA ASP A 29 8.29 9.00 -7.10
C ASP A 29 7.96 8.38 -8.46
N PHE A 30 6.96 7.48 -8.50
CA PHE A 30 6.41 6.83 -9.69
C PHE A 30 7.44 6.28 -10.68
N LYS A 31 8.59 5.83 -10.18
CA LYS A 31 9.61 5.17 -11.01
C LYS A 31 9.06 3.87 -11.57
N SER A 32 9.34 3.62 -12.85
CA SER A 32 8.85 2.43 -13.58
C SER A 32 9.23 1.09 -12.94
N SER A 33 10.29 1.03 -12.15
CA SER A 33 10.76 -0.18 -11.45
C SER A 33 10.08 -0.44 -10.10
N LYS A 34 9.20 0.45 -9.64
CA LYS A 34 8.55 0.38 -8.33
C LYS A 34 7.13 -0.13 -8.39
N VAL A 35 6.66 -0.59 -7.24
CA VAL A 35 5.27 -0.98 -6.98
C VAL A 35 4.85 -0.32 -5.69
N TYR A 36 3.64 0.23 -5.69
CA TYR A 36 3.03 0.85 -4.52
C TYR A 36 1.73 0.17 -4.14
N LEU A 37 1.48 0.10 -2.83
CA LEU A 37 0.20 -0.24 -2.24
C LEU A 37 -0.32 0.98 -1.50
N ILE A 38 -1.55 1.38 -1.79
CA ILE A 38 -2.24 2.50 -1.15
C ILE A 38 -3.42 1.93 -0.38
N ASP A 39 -3.43 2.10 0.93
CA ASP A 39 -4.56 1.77 1.80
C ASP A 39 -5.25 3.08 2.22
N ASP A 40 -6.44 3.35 1.67
CA ASP A 40 -7.24 4.54 1.99
C ASP A 40 -8.23 4.32 3.15
N PHE A 41 -8.07 3.22 3.90
CA PHE A 41 -8.98 2.65 4.88
C PHE A 41 -10.18 1.88 4.30
N LYS A 42 -10.80 2.33 3.20
CA LYS A 42 -11.97 1.69 2.59
C LYS A 42 -11.61 0.74 1.45
N THR A 43 -10.57 1.06 0.71
CA THR A 43 -10.13 0.43 -0.53
C THR A 43 -8.61 0.36 -0.55
N VAL A 44 -8.10 -0.75 -1.07
CA VAL A 44 -6.66 -0.94 -1.29
C VAL A 44 -6.40 -0.85 -2.79
N TYR A 45 -5.55 0.10 -3.18
CA TYR A 45 -5.11 0.28 -4.56
C TYR A 45 -3.69 -0.26 -4.74
N LEU A 46 -3.40 -0.78 -5.92
CA LEU A 46 -2.07 -1.18 -6.34
C LEU A 46 -1.65 -0.38 -7.57
N TRP A 47 -0.46 0.20 -7.51
CA TRP A 47 0.17 0.84 -8.66
C TRP A 47 1.39 0.02 -9.08
N PHE A 48 1.42 -0.39 -10.35
CA PHE A 48 2.51 -1.14 -10.94
C PHE A 48 3.29 -0.27 -11.92
N GLY A 49 4.55 0.00 -11.62
CA GLY A 49 5.44 0.59 -12.61
C GLY A 49 5.60 -0.34 -13.81
N SER A 50 5.70 0.23 -15.01
CA SER A 50 5.78 -0.52 -16.26
C SER A 50 6.89 -1.57 -16.29
N ASN A 51 8.05 -1.24 -15.71
CA ASN A 51 9.25 -2.09 -15.64
C ASN A 51 9.45 -2.76 -14.27
N SER A 52 8.39 -2.86 -13.46
CA SER A 52 8.48 -3.51 -12.15
C SER A 52 8.54 -5.03 -12.28
N SER A 53 9.33 -5.67 -11.41
CA SER A 53 9.52 -7.13 -11.43
C SER A 53 8.20 -7.87 -11.16
N LYS A 54 8.00 -9.02 -11.81
CA LYS A 54 6.86 -9.91 -11.55
C LYS A 54 6.77 -10.26 -10.05
N LYS A 55 7.92 -10.53 -9.43
CA LYS A 55 8.04 -10.83 -8.00
C LYS A 55 7.44 -9.73 -7.10
N LYS A 56 7.73 -8.45 -7.37
CA LYS A 56 7.11 -7.33 -6.64
C LYS A 56 5.60 -7.27 -6.84
N LYS A 57 5.11 -7.49 -8.06
CA LYS A 57 3.67 -7.49 -8.37
C LYS A 57 2.94 -8.62 -7.62
N ASP A 58 3.51 -9.82 -7.59
CA ASP A 58 2.94 -10.97 -6.89
C ASP A 58 2.86 -10.72 -5.37
N PHE A 59 3.93 -10.16 -4.78
CA PHE A 59 3.90 -9.74 -3.37
C PHE A 59 2.85 -8.66 -3.12
N ALA A 60 2.71 -7.68 -4.00
CA ALA A 60 1.70 -6.63 -3.89
C ALA A 60 0.29 -7.21 -3.80
N MET A 61 -0.05 -8.11 -4.72
CA MET A 61 -1.34 -8.77 -4.76
C MET A 61 -1.60 -9.58 -3.49
N LYS A 62 -0.60 -10.36 -3.02
CA LYS A 62 -0.71 -11.11 -1.77
C LYS A 62 -1.01 -10.20 -0.58
N ARG A 63 -0.28 -9.08 -0.44
CA ARG A 63 -0.45 -8.12 0.66
C ARG A 63 -1.78 -7.38 0.60
N ALA A 64 -2.21 -6.97 -0.60
CA ALA A 64 -3.51 -6.32 -0.78
C ALA A 64 -4.65 -7.25 -0.37
N ASN A 65 -4.57 -8.54 -0.72
CA ASN A 65 -5.55 -9.54 -0.30
C ASN A 65 -5.55 -9.77 1.21
N GLU A 66 -4.38 -9.82 1.86
CA GLU A 66 -4.26 -9.91 3.32
C GLU A 66 -4.92 -8.71 4.02
N LEU A 67 -4.70 -7.49 3.52
CA LEU A 67 -5.31 -6.27 4.07
C LEU A 67 -6.83 -6.24 3.86
N ASN A 68 -7.31 -6.61 2.68
CA ASN A 68 -8.75 -6.66 2.39
C ASN A 68 -9.47 -7.69 3.27
N LYS A 69 -8.86 -8.83 3.57
CA LYS A 69 -9.43 -9.83 4.48
C LYS A 69 -9.59 -9.31 5.91
N LYS A 70 -8.66 -8.49 6.40
CA LYS A 70 -8.71 -7.89 7.75
C LYS A 70 -9.74 -6.77 7.90
N LYS A 71 -10.23 -6.22 6.78
CA LYS A 71 -11.24 -5.15 6.74
C LYS A 71 -12.67 -5.69 6.67
N LYS A 72 -12.84 -7.00 6.39
CA LYS A 72 -14.11 -7.70 6.56
C LYS A 72 -14.34 -8.00 8.03
#